data_AF-A0AAV2P4B0-F1
#
_entry.id   AF-A0AAV2P4B0-F1
#
_cell.length_a   1.000
_cell.length_b   1.000
_cell.length_c   1.000
_cell.angle_alpha   90.00
_cell.angle_beta   90.00
_cell.angle_gamma   90.00
#
_symmetry.space_group_name_H-M   'P 1'
#
loop_
_entity.id
_entity.type
_entity.pdbx_description
1 polymer ?
#
loop_
_entity_poly.entity_id
_entity_poly.type
_entity_poly.pdbx_seq_one_letter_code
_entity_poly.pdbx_strand_id
1 'polypeptide(L)'
;MIDHENITGLRWASPMIKGPFTDFLANVRNFQFLKECAQYELHYVDCMEAYGYHRGKRECRMILNDMYECVMKIKRIRRVEAMQEERYRQYKNGERDKIWAETPPLDLF
;
A
#
# COMPACT_ATOMS: atom_id res chain seq x y z
N MET A 1 -3.28 -9.53 -9.66
CA MET A 1 -2.77 -10.00 -8.35
C MET A 1 -1.26 -9.94 -8.41
N ILE A 2 -0.58 -9.48 -7.36
CA ILE A 2 0.86 -9.24 -7.41
C ILE A 2 1.59 -10.55 -7.11
N ASP A 3 2.52 -10.94 -7.97
CA ASP A 3 3.33 -12.16 -7.80
C ASP A 3 4.61 -11.83 -7.04
N HIS A 4 4.80 -12.54 -5.93
CA HIS A 4 5.92 -12.35 -5.02
C HIS A 4 7.28 -12.50 -5.70
N GLU A 5 7.38 -13.33 -6.75
CA GLU A 5 8.63 -13.56 -7.49
C GLU A 5 9.03 -12.36 -8.38
N ASN A 6 8.05 -11.62 -8.90
CA ASN A 6 8.30 -10.42 -9.71
C ASN A 6 8.58 -9.17 -8.85
N ILE A 7 8.15 -9.19 -7.59
CA ILE A 7 8.41 -8.14 -6.60
C ILE A 7 9.85 -8.20 -6.10
N THR A 8 10.35 -9.41 -5.86
CA THR A 8 11.62 -9.59 -5.18
C THR A 8 12.75 -9.79 -6.18
N GLY A 9 13.32 -8.67 -6.64
CA GLY A 9 14.71 -8.63 -7.09
C GLY A 9 15.73 -8.93 -5.97
N LEU A 10 15.27 -9.40 -4.79
CA LEU A 10 16.08 -9.64 -3.59
C LEU A 10 17.27 -10.56 -3.84
N ARG A 11 17.12 -11.58 -4.69
CA ARG A 11 18.20 -12.53 -5.02
C ARG A 11 19.43 -11.83 -5.63
N TRP A 12 19.25 -10.67 -6.26
CA TRP A 12 20.29 -9.89 -6.91
C TRP A 12 20.61 -8.58 -6.16
N ALA A 13 19.97 -8.37 -5.01
CA ALA A 13 19.95 -7.09 -4.30
C ALA A 13 20.82 -7.05 -3.05
N SER A 14 21.25 -8.20 -2.51
CA SER A 14 22.20 -8.22 -1.41
C SER A 14 23.52 -7.60 -1.90
N PRO A 15 24.05 -6.57 -1.19
CA PRO A 15 25.31 -5.95 -1.60
C PRO A 15 26.41 -7.02 -1.54
N MET A 16 27.05 -7.29 -2.68
CA MET A 16 28.16 -8.25 -2.73
C MET A 16 29.38 -7.77 -1.94
N ILE A 17 29.44 -6.48 -1.62
CA ILE A 17 30.48 -5.85 -0.82
C ILE A 17 29.81 -5.11 0.33
N LYS A 18 30.13 -5.46 1.57
CA LYS A 18 29.58 -4.83 2.78
C LYS A 18 30.51 -3.71 3.26
N GLY A 19 29.98 -2.51 3.47
CA GLY A 19 30.71 -1.33 3.93
C GLY A 19 29.81 -0.18 4.36
N PRO A 20 30.37 0.95 4.82
CA PRO A 20 29.61 2.03 5.43
C PRO A 20 28.62 2.70 4.45
N PHE A 21 28.99 2.84 3.18
CA PHE A 21 28.11 3.40 2.15
C PHE A 21 26.96 2.46 1.77
N THR A 22 27.24 1.15 1.71
CA THR A 22 26.20 0.17 1.39
C THR A 22 25.23 -0.03 2.55
N ASP A 23 25.72 0.07 3.80
CA ASP A 23 24.89 0.01 5.00
C ASP A 23 23.99 1.26 5.12
N PHE A 24 24.49 2.44 4.75
CA PHE A 24 23.68 3.65 4.69
C PHE A 24 22.53 3.54 3.67
N LEU A 25 22.80 3.00 2.48
CA LEU A 25 21.79 2.83 1.43
C LEU A 25 20.89 1.59 1.64
N ALA A 26 21.19 0.72 2.60
CA ALA A 26 20.40 -0.47 2.87
C ALA A 26 18.95 -0.13 3.29
N ASN A 27 18.76 1.00 3.97
CA ASN A 27 17.45 1.46 4.41
C ASN A 27 16.56 2.04 3.29
N VAL A 28 17.09 2.30 2.10
CA VAL A 28 16.29 2.78 0.96
C VAL A 28 15.34 1.71 0.41
N ARG A 29 15.62 0.44 0.72
CA ARG A 29 14.85 -0.70 0.20
C ARG A 29 13.64 -1.09 1.03
N ASN A 30 13.54 -0.60 2.27
CA ASN A 30 12.42 -0.91 3.15
C ASN A 30 11.35 0.19 3.07
N PHE A 31 10.12 -0.13 3.43
CA PHE A 31 9.02 0.84 3.55
C PHE A 31 8.96 1.49 4.94
N GLN A 32 9.97 1.27 5.79
CA GLN A 32 10.02 1.81 7.15
C GLN A 32 10.10 3.35 7.20
N PHE A 33 10.55 4.00 6.12
CA PHE A 33 10.50 5.46 6.01
C PHE A 33 9.05 5.99 5.93
N LEU A 34 8.09 5.16 5.50
CA LEU A 34 6.68 5.52 5.36
C LEU A 34 5.88 5.06 6.58
N LYS A 35 5.86 5.89 7.64
CA LYS A 35 5.26 5.55 8.94
C LYS A 35 3.84 4.96 8.89
N GLU A 36 3.01 5.43 7.96
CA GLU A 36 1.63 4.92 7.78
C GLU A 36 1.58 3.45 7.34
N CYS A 37 2.55 3.01 6.53
CA CYS A 37 2.58 1.68 5.93
C CYS A 37 3.63 0.75 6.54
N ALA A 38 4.55 1.27 7.37
CA ALA A 38 5.64 0.51 8.00
C ALA A 38 5.17 -0.72 8.79
N GLN A 39 3.99 -0.64 9.43
CA GLN A 39 3.39 -1.75 10.16
C GLN A 39 3.07 -2.96 9.28
N TYR A 40 2.63 -2.74 8.02
CA TYR A 40 2.31 -3.83 7.11
C TYR A 40 3.56 -4.57 6.64
N GLU A 41 4.68 -3.84 6.48
CA GLU A 41 5.97 -4.45 6.19
C GLU A 41 6.45 -5.32 7.35
N LEU A 42 6.33 -4.85 8.59
CA LEU A 42 6.68 -5.65 9.78
C LEU A 42 5.86 -6.94 9.84
N HIS A 43 4.53 -6.87 9.70
CA HIS A 43 3.67 -8.06 9.69
C HIS A 43 3.99 -9.03 8.57
N TYR A 44 4.36 -8.52 7.40
CA TYR A 44 4.75 -9.34 6.27
C TYR A 44 6.07 -10.07 6.53
N VAL A 45 7.06 -9.38 7.11
CA VAL A 45 8.34 -9.99 7.52
C VAL A 45 8.12 -11.05 8.59
N ASP A 46 7.32 -10.77 9.62
CA ASP A 46 7.00 -11.73 10.70
C ASP A 46 6.34 -13.00 10.13
N CYS A 47 5.41 -12.83 9.20
CA CYS A 47 4.75 -13.96 8.53
C CYS A 47 5.74 -14.78 7.69
N MET A 48 6.62 -14.11 6.95
CA MET A 48 7.64 -14.77 6.12
C MET A 48 8.68 -15.51 6.97
N GLU A 49 9.02 -14.97 8.15
CA GLU A 49 9.87 -15.63 9.13
C GLU A 49 9.20 -16.91 9.67
N ALA A 50 7.92 -16.84 10.02
CA ALA A 50 7.18 -17.98 10.57
C ALA A 50 6.98 -19.14 9.56
N TYR A 51 6.65 -18.84 8.30
CA TYR A 51 6.33 -19.87 7.29
C TYR A 51 7.49 -20.21 6.35
N GLY A 52 8.54 -19.39 6.30
CA GLY A 52 9.63 -19.49 5.35
C GLY A 52 9.24 -19.19 3.90
N TYR A 53 10.23 -19.17 3.00
CA TYR A 53 10.06 -18.69 1.62
C TYR A 53 9.02 -19.46 0.79
N HIS A 54 8.99 -20.78 0.87
CA HIS A 54 8.14 -21.60 -0.01
C HIS A 54 6.66 -21.52 0.36
N ARG A 55 6.33 -21.62 1.65
CA ARG A 55 4.95 -21.57 2.14
C ARG A 55 4.48 -20.12 2.30
N GLY A 56 5.36 -19.21 2.72
CA GLY A 56 5.06 -17.80 2.93
C GLY A 56 4.51 -17.09 1.69
N LYS A 57 4.90 -17.49 0.47
CA LYS A 57 4.31 -16.95 -0.78
C LYS A 57 2.80 -17.09 -0.84
N ARG A 58 2.26 -18.19 -0.32
CA ARG A 58 0.83 -18.47 -0.32
C ARG A 58 0.17 -17.91 0.92
N GLU A 59 0.75 -18.19 2.09
CA GLU A 59 0.14 -17.85 3.39
C GLU A 59 0.21 -16.33 3.67
N CYS A 60 1.32 -15.67 3.36
CA CYS A 60 1.53 -14.23 3.61
C CYS A 60 1.01 -13.34 2.46
N ARG A 61 0.30 -13.92 1.50
CA ARG A 61 -0.16 -13.21 0.29
C ARG A 61 -1.10 -12.05 0.59
N MET A 62 -1.97 -12.22 1.59
CA MET A 62 -2.94 -11.19 1.98
C MET A 62 -2.21 -9.95 2.53
N ILE A 63 -1.28 -10.16 3.47
CA ILE A 63 -0.49 -9.11 4.09
C ILE A 63 0.34 -8.35 3.05
N LEU A 64 0.95 -9.09 2.11
CA LEU A 64 1.67 -8.50 0.99
C LEU A 64 0.77 -7.58 0.15
N ASN A 65 -0.46 -8.02 -0.18
CA ASN A 65 -1.40 -7.20 -0.94
C ASN A 65 -1.83 -5.95 -0.17
N ASP A 66 -1.98 -6.03 1.15
CA ASP A 66 -2.36 -4.89 1.99
C ASP A 66 -1.21 -3.87 2.10
N MET A 67 0.03 -4.35 2.24
CA MET A 67 1.22 -3.50 2.17
C MET A 67 1.29 -2.74 0.84
N TYR A 68 1.08 -3.44 -0.28
CA TYR A 68 1.05 -2.83 -1.61
C TYR A 68 -0.11 -1.87 -1.81
N GLU A 69 -1.28 -2.18 -1.27
CA GLU A 69 -2.44 -1.28 -1.30
C GLU A 69 -2.14 0.00 -0.53
N CYS A 70 -1.51 -0.10 0.65
CA CYS A 70 -1.15 1.05 1.45
C CYS A 70 -0.21 2.00 0.71
N VAL A 71 0.82 1.46 0.05
CA VAL A 71 1.82 2.25 -0.69
C VAL A 71 1.24 2.83 -1.98
N MET A 72 0.55 2.03 -2.78
CA MET A 72 0.12 2.43 -4.12
C MET A 72 -1.28 3.08 -4.15
N LYS A 73 -2.10 2.85 -3.12
CA LYS A 73 -3.46 3.39 -2.94
C LYS A 73 -4.43 3.08 -4.09
N ILE A 74 -4.13 2.08 -4.93
CA ILE A 74 -4.87 1.79 -6.17
C ILE A 74 -6.34 1.47 -5.89
N LYS A 75 -6.63 0.60 -4.91
CA LYS A 75 -8.02 0.22 -4.59
C LYS A 75 -8.77 1.40 -4.00
N ARG A 76 -8.15 2.15 -3.09
CA ARG A 76 -8.70 3.39 -2.53
C ARG A 76 -9.08 4.40 -3.62
N ILE A 77 -8.19 4.67 -4.57
CA ILE A 77 -8.43 5.62 -5.67
C ILE A 77 -9.62 5.17 -6.52
N ARG A 78 -9.61 3.91 -6.98
CA ARG A 78 -10.72 3.35 -7.78
C ARG A 78 -12.05 3.39 -7.05
N ARG A 79 -12.05 3.16 -5.73
CA ARG A 79 -13.25 3.28 -4.91
C ARG A 79 -13.77 4.72 -4.89
N VAL A 80 -12.88 5.71 -4.76
CA VAL A 80 -13.24 7.13 -4.77
C VAL A 80 -13.79 7.53 -6.14
N GLU A 81 -13.16 7.09 -7.22
CA GLU A 81 -13.64 7.32 -8.59
C GLU A 81 -15.05 6.78 -8.79
N ALA A 82 -15.30 5.51 -8.42
CA ALA A 82 -16.63 4.92 -8.51
C ALA A 82 -17.69 5.66 -7.66
N MET A 83 -17.32 6.12 -6.46
CA MET A 83 -18.21 6.94 -5.63
C MET A 83 -18.51 8.31 -6.26
N GLN A 84 -17.56 8.89 -7.00
CA GLN A 84 -17.76 10.15 -7.71
C GLN A 84 -18.65 9.95 -8.95
N GLU A 85 -18.43 8.89 -9.72
CA GLU A 85 -19.24 8.56 -10.89
C GLU A 85 -20.72 8.37 -10.52
N GLU A 86 -21.01 7.59 -9.48
CA GLU A 86 -22.39 7.40 -8.99
C GLU A 86 -23.00 8.71 -8.48
N ARG A 87 -22.22 9.55 -7.79
CA ARG A 87 -22.69 10.88 -7.37
C ARG A 87 -23.07 11.77 -8.57
N TYR A 88 -22.28 11.76 -9.65
CA TYR A 88 -22.61 12.51 -10.86
C TYR A 88 -23.84 11.96 -11.56
N ARG A 89 -24.02 10.63 -11.58
CA ARG A 89 -25.22 9.98 -12.11
C ARG A 89 -26.47 10.43 -11.37
N GLN A 90 -26.47 10.38 -10.04
CA GLN A 90 -27.61 10.81 -9.20
C GLN A 90 -27.97 12.27 -9.44
N TYR A 91 -26.96 13.15 -9.54
CA TYR A 91 -27.19 14.57 -9.84
C TYR A 91 -27.81 14.79 -11.22
N LYS A 92 -27.31 14.09 -12.26
CA LYS A 92 -27.87 14.16 -13.62
C LYS A 92 -29.32 13.65 -13.69
N ASN A 93 -29.65 12.64 -12.89
CA ASN A 93 -31.01 12.10 -12.78
C ASN A 93 -31.96 12.98 -11.97
N GLY A 94 -31.46 14.02 -11.28
CA GLY A 94 -32.26 14.84 -10.37
C GLY A 94 -32.62 14.15 -9.05
N GLU A 95 -32.00 13.01 -8.72
CA GLU A 95 -32.17 12.34 -7.41
C GLU A 95 -31.50 13.13 -6.28
N ARG A 96 -30.65 14.10 -6.62
CA ARG A 96 -29.82 14.85 -5.68
C ARG A 96 -29.76 16.32 -6.07
N ASP A 97 -30.12 17.20 -5.14
CA ASP A 97 -30.16 18.65 -5.39
C ASP A 97 -28.77 19.28 -5.56
N LYS A 98 -27.76 18.75 -4.85
CA LYS A 98 -26.39 19.26 -4.82
C LYS A 98 -25.39 18.12 -5.06
N ILE A 99 -24.36 18.39 -5.87
CA ILE A 99 -23.29 17.43 -6.17
C ILE A 99 -22.50 17.12 -4.89
N TRP A 100 -22.04 18.16 -4.20
CA TRP A 100 -21.24 18.05 -2.98
C TRP A 100 -22.06 18.50 -1.78
N ALA A 101 -21.77 17.90 -0.61
CA ALA A 101 -22.26 18.43 0.64
C ALA A 101 -21.63 19.80 0.91
N GLU A 102 -22.33 20.65 1.64
CA GLU A 102 -21.76 21.91 2.10
C GLU A 102 -20.52 21.62 2.95
N THR A 103 -19.48 22.44 2.78
CA THR A 103 -18.28 22.33 3.59
C THR A 103 -18.67 22.47 5.06
N PRO A 104 -18.18 21.59 5.95
CA PRO A 104 -18.37 21.81 7.37
C PRO A 104 -17.83 23.20 7.74
N PRO A 105 -18.38 23.85 8.77
CA PRO A 105 -17.81 25.10 9.26
C PRO A 105 -16.30 24.90 9.53
N LEU A 106 -15.50 25.93 9.27
CA LEU A 106 -14.10 25.89 9.69
C LEU A 106 -14.07 25.77 11.21
N ASP A 107 -13.66 24.62 11.70
CA ASP A 107 -13.30 24.44 13.10
C ASP A 107 -12.06 25.31 13.36
N LEU A 108 -12.28 26.55 13.81
CA LEU A 108 -11.25 27.47 14.28
C LEU A 108 -10.78 27.00 15.66
N PHE A 109 -9.98 25.93 15.70
CA PHE A 109 -9.26 25.49 16.90
C PHE A 109 -7.86 25.01 16.55
#